data_AF-A0A101M750-F1
#
_entry.id   AF-A0A101M750-F1
#
_cell.length_a   1.000
_cell.length_b   1.000
_cell.length_c   1.000
_cell.angle_alpha   90.00
_cell.angle_beta   90.00
_cell.angle_gamma   90.00
#
_symmetry.space_group_name_H-M   'P 1'
#
loop_
_entity.id
_entity.type
_entity.pdbx_description
1 polymer ?
#
loop_
_entity_poly.entity_id
_entity_poly.type
_entity_poly.pdbx_seq_one_letter_code
_entity_poly.pdbx_strand_id
1 'polypeptide(L)'
;MKLRKWTWLSIGLVVYLLLTATVFFCYQDDVDQMTWVDREAFNYKLINQYKLTDNLTQDDVMRRLGTPDITEAVLQGKDLYQVLYYRTHRSVSDGITTADECTALLFKNRNLQAIGEEAVQRYTVISGHAN
;
A
#
# COMPACT_ATOMS: atom_id res chain seq x y z
N MET A 1 51.22 -3.99 26.44
CA MET A 1 50.80 -4.81 25.27
C MET A 1 49.35 -5.34 25.42
N LYS A 2 48.34 -4.47 25.65
CA LYS A 2 46.91 -4.85 25.81
C LYS A 2 45.97 -4.30 24.72
N LEU A 3 46.50 -3.55 23.73
CA LEU A 3 45.69 -2.92 22.67
C LEU A 3 45.14 -3.91 21.63
N ARG A 4 45.78 -5.07 21.42
CA ARG A 4 45.47 -5.96 20.30
C ARG A 4 44.06 -6.58 20.37
N LYS A 5 43.50 -6.79 21.57
CA LYS A 5 42.17 -7.40 21.70
C LYS A 5 41.04 -6.38 21.43
N TRP A 6 41.24 -5.14 21.83
CA TRP A 6 40.28 -4.05 21.60
C TRP A 6 40.22 -3.65 20.12
N THR A 7 41.35 -3.69 19.40
CA THR A 7 41.33 -3.45 17.94
C THR A 7 40.51 -4.49 17.20
N TRP A 8 40.60 -5.78 17.55
CA TRP A 8 39.79 -6.84 16.93
C TRP A 8 38.31 -6.70 17.27
N LEU A 9 37.98 -6.31 18.50
CA LEU A 9 36.59 -6.02 18.90
C LEU A 9 36.02 -4.82 18.12
N SER A 10 36.78 -3.73 17.99
CA SER A 10 36.34 -2.55 17.23
C SER A 10 36.17 -2.86 15.74
N ILE A 11 37.06 -3.66 15.14
CA ILE A 11 36.92 -4.10 13.74
C ILE A 11 35.64 -4.92 13.56
N GLY A 12 35.38 -5.88 14.46
CA GLY A 12 34.16 -6.68 14.43
C GLY A 12 32.89 -5.82 14.52
N LEU A 13 32.88 -4.81 15.40
CA LEU A 13 31.77 -3.87 15.53
C LEU A 13 31.56 -3.05 14.24
N VAL A 14 32.63 -2.53 13.64
CA VAL A 14 32.55 -1.75 12.40
C VAL A 14 32.04 -2.62 11.25
N VAL A 15 32.52 -3.86 11.12
CA VAL A 15 32.03 -4.80 10.10
C VAL A 15 30.55 -5.13 10.34
N TYR A 16 30.13 -5.36 11.58
CA TYR A 16 28.72 -5.59 11.92
C TYR A 16 27.86 -4.39 11.50
N LEU A 17 28.23 -3.18 11.90
CA LEU A 17 27.49 -1.96 11.55
C LEU A 17 27.42 -1.75 10.03
N LEU A 18 28.53 -1.96 9.31
CA LEU A 18 28.55 -1.88 7.85
C LEU A 18 27.59 -2.89 7.21
N LEU A 19 27.62 -4.16 7.63
CA LEU A 19 26.72 -5.18 7.10
C LEU A 19 25.25 -4.84 7.40
N THR A 20 24.94 -4.39 8.62
CA THR A 20 23.55 -3.98 8.97
C THR A 20 23.09 -2.79 8.13
N ALA A 21 23.94 -1.80 7.91
CA ALA A 21 23.62 -0.66 7.06
C ALA A 21 23.41 -1.10 5.62
N THR A 22 24.27 -1.97 5.07
CA THR A 22 24.09 -2.52 3.72
C THR A 22 22.76 -3.25 3.58
N VAL A 23 22.36 -4.11 4.52
CA VAL A 23 21.06 -4.78 4.47
C VAL A 23 19.93 -3.75 4.50
N PHE A 24 19.98 -2.77 5.41
CA PHE A 24 18.94 -1.75 5.53
C PHE A 24 18.79 -0.87 4.28
N PHE A 25 19.89 -0.55 3.59
CA PHE A 25 19.86 0.28 2.38
C PHE A 25 19.61 -0.51 1.10
N CYS A 26 19.99 -1.79 1.04
CA CYS A 26 19.89 -2.62 -0.17
C CYS A 26 18.66 -3.54 -0.20
N TYR A 27 18.09 -3.89 0.96
CA TYR A 27 16.86 -4.68 1.05
C TYR A 27 15.73 -3.76 1.49
N GLN A 28 14.94 -3.29 0.51
CA GLN A 28 13.71 -2.57 0.78
C GLN A 28 12.58 -3.57 1.03
N ASP A 29 11.73 -3.31 2.02
CA ASP A 29 10.55 -4.13 2.28
C ASP A 29 9.62 -4.07 1.07
N ASP A 30 9.47 -5.21 0.39
CA ASP A 30 8.50 -5.37 -0.68
C ASP A 30 7.14 -5.72 -0.09
N VAL A 31 6.18 -4.81 -0.25
CA VAL A 31 4.80 -4.96 0.23
C VAL A 31 4.10 -6.18 -0.38
N ASP A 32 4.50 -6.59 -1.60
CA ASP A 32 3.94 -7.76 -2.27
C ASP A 32 4.49 -9.08 -1.69
N GLN A 33 5.59 -9.04 -0.92
CA GLN A 33 6.17 -10.19 -0.21
C GLN A 33 5.69 -10.31 1.26
N MET A 34 4.88 -9.36 1.74
CA MET A 34 4.34 -9.40 3.10
C MET A 34 3.38 -10.59 3.29
N THR A 35 3.32 -11.13 4.51
CA THR A 35 2.25 -12.08 4.85
C THR A 35 0.91 -11.38 4.74
N TRP A 36 -0.16 -12.12 4.42
CA TRP A 36 -1.49 -11.52 4.24
C TRP A 36 -1.95 -10.74 5.49
N VAL A 37 -1.60 -11.21 6.69
CA VAL A 37 -1.94 -10.55 7.97
C VAL A 37 -1.23 -9.21 8.10
N ASP A 38 0.07 -9.19 7.82
CA ASP A 38 0.88 -7.97 7.92
C ASP A 38 0.47 -6.95 6.87
N ARG A 39 0.18 -7.42 5.64
CA ARG A 39 -0.30 -6.61 4.53
C ARG A 39 -1.65 -5.96 4.85
N GLU A 40 -2.59 -6.71 5.42
CA GLU A 40 -3.90 -6.20 5.84
C GLU A 40 -3.74 -5.07 6.88
N ALA A 41 -2.95 -5.29 7.93
CA ALA A 41 -2.70 -4.30 8.96
C ALA A 41 -1.92 -3.08 8.43
N PHE A 42 -0.98 -3.30 7.51
CA PHE A 42 -0.22 -2.25 6.85
C PHE A 42 -1.11 -1.37 5.97
N ASN A 43 -1.93 -1.97 5.10
CA ASN A 43 -2.89 -1.29 4.24
C ASN A 43 -3.85 -0.43 5.06
N TYR A 44 -4.43 -1.00 6.12
CA TYR A 44 -5.32 -0.28 7.03
C TYR A 44 -4.65 0.94 7.64
N LYS A 45 -3.43 0.79 8.18
CA LYS A 45 -2.69 1.90 8.81
C LYS A 45 -2.32 2.99 7.82
N LEU A 46 -1.89 2.62 6.62
CA LEU A 46 -1.41 3.56 5.62
C LEU A 46 -2.57 4.31 4.95
N ILE A 47 -3.66 3.62 4.58
CA ILE A 47 -4.84 4.25 3.97
C ILE A 47 -5.50 5.23 4.94
N ASN A 48 -5.56 4.92 6.25
CA ASN A 48 -6.09 5.83 7.27
C ASN A 48 -5.28 7.14 7.42
N GLN A 49 -4.07 7.22 6.87
CA GLN A 49 -3.27 8.45 6.87
C GLN A 49 -3.50 9.29 5.62
N TYR A 50 -4.10 8.74 4.57
CA TYR A 50 -4.32 9.47 3.32
C TYR A 50 -5.34 10.58 3.51
N LYS A 51 -5.02 11.75 2.97
CA LYS A 51 -5.93 12.88 2.89
C LYS A 51 -6.12 13.26 1.44
N LEU A 52 -7.36 13.61 1.08
CA LEU A 52 -7.69 14.05 -0.28
C LEU A 52 -6.95 15.33 -0.68
N THR A 53 -6.46 16.10 0.30
CA THR A 53 -5.66 17.32 0.08
C THR A 53 -4.23 17.05 -0.39
N ASP A 54 -3.73 15.81 -0.26
CA ASP A 54 -2.33 15.49 -0.48
C ASP A 54 -1.98 15.28 -1.96
N ASN A 55 -2.93 15.49 -2.88
CA ASN A 55 -2.80 15.28 -4.33
C ASN A 55 -2.22 13.89 -4.67
N LEU A 56 -2.65 12.86 -3.94
CA LEU A 56 -2.16 11.49 -4.13
C LEU A 56 -2.56 10.95 -5.50
N THR A 57 -1.57 10.47 -6.24
CA THR A 57 -1.80 9.80 -7.53
C THR A 57 -1.96 8.30 -7.35
N GLN A 58 -2.58 7.66 -8.33
CA GLN A 58 -2.71 6.21 -8.39
C GLN A 58 -1.34 5.51 -8.31
N ASP A 59 -0.35 6.04 -9.04
CA ASP A 59 1.01 5.49 -9.04
C ASP A 59 1.68 5.62 -7.66
N ASP A 60 1.40 6.70 -6.91
CA ASP A 60 1.90 6.86 -5.55
C ASP A 60 1.30 5.85 -4.58
N VAL A 61 0.00 5.59 -4.73
CA VAL A 61 -0.71 4.61 -3.92
C VAL A 61 -0.20 3.20 -4.23
N MET A 62 -0.12 2.81 -5.50
CA MET A 62 0.37 1.48 -5.91
C MET A 62 1.83 1.25 -5.50
N ARG A 63 2.68 2.29 -5.54
CA ARG A 63 4.07 2.18 -5.09
C ARG A 63 4.19 1.92 -3.58
N ARG A 64 3.22 2.38 -2.80
CA ARG A 64 3.24 2.27 -1.33
C ARG A 64 2.46 1.07 -0.80
N LEU A 65 1.36 0.69 -1.46
CA LEU A 65 0.47 -0.40 -1.04
C LEU A 65 0.61 -1.68 -1.87
N GLY A 66 1.36 -1.61 -2.97
CA GLY A 66 1.51 -2.72 -3.92
C GLY A 66 0.32 -2.85 -4.85
N THR A 67 0.11 -4.05 -5.38
CA THR A 67 -0.98 -4.30 -6.33
C THR A 67 -2.33 -4.42 -5.62
N PRO A 68 -3.39 -3.70 -6.03
CA PRO A 68 -4.72 -3.83 -5.41
C PRO A 68 -5.30 -5.24 -5.54
N ASP A 69 -6.11 -5.66 -4.58
CA ASP A 69 -6.75 -6.98 -4.57
C ASP A 69 -7.90 -7.06 -5.59
N ILE A 70 -8.64 -5.96 -5.75
CA ILE A 70 -9.71 -5.82 -6.78
C ILE A 70 -9.55 -4.47 -7.46
N THR A 71 -9.79 -4.43 -8.77
CA THR A 71 -9.76 -3.20 -9.57
C THR A 71 -10.97 -3.15 -10.47
N GLU A 72 -11.67 -2.02 -10.45
CA GLU A 72 -12.75 -1.74 -11.39
C GLU A 72 -12.54 -0.38 -12.04
N ALA A 73 -12.92 -0.24 -13.30
CA ALA A 73 -12.77 1.01 -14.04
C ALA A 73 -13.94 1.25 -15.01
N VAL A 74 -14.28 2.52 -15.19
CA VAL A 74 -15.29 2.97 -16.13
C VAL A 74 -14.89 4.29 -16.78
N LEU A 75 -15.19 4.43 -18.07
CA LEU A 75 -15.06 5.69 -18.79
C LEU A 75 -16.39 6.42 -18.76
N GLN A 76 -16.43 7.63 -18.23
CA GLN A 76 -17.61 8.49 -18.26
C GLN A 76 -17.28 9.75 -19.04
N GLY A 77 -17.79 9.84 -20.27
CA GLY A 77 -17.44 10.91 -21.21
C GLY A 77 -15.95 10.85 -21.59
N LYS A 78 -15.15 11.79 -21.09
CA LYS A 78 -13.69 11.86 -21.32
C LYS A 78 -12.86 11.49 -20.09
N ASP A 79 -13.52 11.29 -18.94
CA ASP A 79 -12.85 11.04 -17.67
C ASP A 79 -12.80 9.53 -17.40
N LEU A 80 -11.62 9.05 -17.01
CA LEU A 80 -11.42 7.69 -16.53
C LEU A 80 -11.60 7.65 -15.01
N TYR A 81 -12.60 6.90 -14.56
CA TYR A 81 -12.81 6.61 -13.15
C TYR A 81 -12.35 5.19 -12.86
N GLN A 82 -11.53 5.02 -11.83
CA GLN A 82 -11.02 3.72 -11.42
C GLN A 82 -11.10 3.60 -9.90
N VAL A 83 -11.62 2.50 -9.40
CA VAL A 83 -11.63 2.18 -7.98
C VAL A 83 -10.66 1.03 -7.71
N LEU A 84 -9.76 1.25 -6.77
CA LEU A 84 -8.80 0.26 -6.30
C LEU A 84 -9.23 -0.21 -4.91
N TYR A 85 -9.34 -1.51 -4.72
CA TYR A 85 -9.68 -2.10 -3.43
C TYR A 85 -8.44 -2.76 -2.84
N TYR A 86 -8.10 -2.36 -1.63
CA TYR A 86 -7.04 -2.99 -0.83
C TYR A 86 -7.67 -3.63 0.40
N ARG A 87 -7.30 -4.89 0.68
CA ARG A 87 -7.73 -5.60 1.87
C ARG A 87 -7.22 -4.88 3.12
N THR A 88 -8.12 -4.55 4.04
CA THR A 88 -7.81 -3.81 5.28
C THR A 88 -8.36 -4.45 6.54
N HIS A 89 -9.21 -5.47 6.39
CA HIS A 89 -9.76 -6.22 7.49
C HIS A 89 -10.27 -7.58 7.02
N ARG A 90 -10.62 -8.43 7.98
CA ARG A 90 -11.19 -9.76 7.74
C ARG A 90 -12.63 -9.82 8.23
N SER A 91 -13.53 -10.24 7.34
CA SER A 91 -14.94 -10.51 7.62
C SER A 91 -15.18 -12.01 7.72
N VAL A 92 -14.62 -12.81 6.79
CA VAL A 92 -14.86 -14.26 6.71
C VAL A 92 -13.53 -15.03 6.58
N SER A 93 -13.52 -16.29 7.03
CA SER A 93 -12.36 -17.19 6.94
C SER A 93 -12.54 -18.26 5.85
N ASP A 94 -12.95 -17.85 4.65
CA ASP A 94 -13.12 -18.75 3.49
C ASP A 94 -11.96 -18.68 2.49
N GLY A 95 -11.05 -17.70 2.65
CA GLY A 95 -9.88 -17.53 1.79
C GLY A 95 -10.15 -16.81 0.48
N ILE A 96 -11.34 -16.21 0.32
CA ILE A 96 -11.70 -15.38 -0.84
C ILE A 96 -11.69 -13.92 -0.38
N THR A 97 -11.01 -13.04 -1.10
CA THR A 97 -11.08 -11.59 -0.83
C THR A 97 -12.30 -11.01 -1.53
N THR A 98 -13.18 -10.40 -0.75
CA THR A 98 -14.39 -9.72 -1.23
C THR A 98 -14.30 -8.21 -0.98
N ALA A 99 -15.09 -7.42 -1.71
CA ALA A 99 -15.03 -5.96 -1.64
C ALA A 99 -15.40 -5.39 -0.25
N ASP A 100 -16.20 -6.11 0.53
CA ASP A 100 -16.55 -5.76 1.91
C ASP A 100 -15.38 -5.90 2.89
N GLU A 101 -14.37 -6.71 2.59
CA GLU A 101 -13.12 -6.84 3.37
C GLU A 101 -12.06 -5.77 3.02
N CYS A 102 -12.39 -4.89 2.08
CA CYS A 102 -11.47 -3.93 1.50
C CYS A 102 -11.84 -2.48 1.81
N THR A 103 -10.85 -1.61 1.71
CA THR A 103 -11.06 -0.17 1.63
C THR A 103 -10.85 0.29 0.20
N ALA A 104 -11.89 0.92 -0.37
CA ALA A 104 -11.90 1.42 -1.74
C ALA A 104 -11.17 2.77 -1.85
N LEU A 105 -10.43 2.97 -2.92
CA LEU A 105 -9.78 4.23 -3.28
C LEU A 105 -10.24 4.60 -4.69
N LEU A 106 -11.05 5.66 -4.81
CA LEU A 106 -11.56 6.13 -6.09
C LEU A 106 -10.61 7.16 -6.69
N PHE A 107 -10.22 6.92 -7.94
CA PHE A 107 -9.40 7.79 -8.74
C PHE A 107 -10.20 8.35 -9.92
N LYS A 108 -9.97 9.62 -10.23
CA LYS A 108 -10.40 10.26 -11.49
C LYS A 108 -9.15 10.71 -12.22
N ASN A 109 -8.96 10.22 -13.44
CA ASN A 109 -7.78 10.51 -14.25
C ASN A 109 -6.48 10.34 -13.44
N ARG A 110 -6.38 9.22 -12.71
CA ARG A 110 -5.27 8.85 -11.81
C ARG A 110 -5.07 9.71 -10.56
N ASN A 111 -5.98 10.62 -10.22
CA ASN A 111 -5.91 11.41 -8.99
C ASN A 111 -6.93 10.93 -7.97
N LEU A 112 -6.53 10.76 -6.71
CA LEU A 112 -7.41 10.30 -5.63
C LEU A 112 -8.56 11.30 -5.39
N GLN A 113 -9.79 10.82 -5.35
CA GLN A 113 -11.01 11.64 -5.21
C GLN A 113 -11.86 11.28 -4.00
N ALA A 114 -11.85 10.01 -3.57
CA ALA A 114 -12.59 9.53 -2.41
C ALA A 114 -11.96 8.26 -1.84
N ILE A 115 -12.27 7.95 -0.58
CA ILE A 115 -11.76 6.82 0.18
C ILE A 115 -12.93 6.10 0.88
N GLY A 116 -12.86 4.78 1.01
CA GLY A 116 -13.81 3.98 1.77
C GLY A 116 -15.21 3.95 1.15
N GLU A 117 -16.24 4.04 1.99
CA GLU A 117 -17.63 3.93 1.55
C GLU A 117 -18.01 5.01 0.51
N GLU A 118 -17.51 6.24 0.68
CA GLU A 118 -17.76 7.33 -0.27
C GLU A 118 -17.21 7.00 -1.67
N ALA A 119 -16.05 6.33 -1.74
CA ALA A 119 -15.48 5.89 -3.01
C ALA A 119 -16.41 4.90 -3.73
N VAL A 120 -16.95 3.92 -2.99
CA VAL A 120 -17.87 2.91 -3.53
C VAL A 120 -19.18 3.54 -3.99
N GLN A 121 -19.76 4.43 -3.18
CA GLN A 121 -21.01 5.11 -3.50
C GLN A 121 -20.86 5.96 -4.77
N ARG A 122 -19.81 6.80 -4.84
CA ARG A 122 -19.54 7.65 -6.01
C ARG A 122 -19.29 6.81 -7.27
N TYR A 123 -18.49 5.75 -7.16
CA TYR A 123 -18.20 4.86 -8.28
C TYR A 123 -19.46 4.18 -8.82
N THR A 124 -20.32 3.64 -7.94
CA THR A 124 -21.59 3.01 -8.32
C THR A 124 -22.52 3.96 -9.06
N VAL A 125 -22.60 5.23 -8.61
CA VAL A 125 -23.38 6.25 -9.32
C VAL A 125 -22.79 6.54 -10.69
N ILE A 126 -21.47 6.75 -10.78
CA ILE A 126 -20.78 7.07 -12.03
C ILE A 126 -20.92 5.92 -13.05
N SER A 127 -20.68 4.68 -12.62
CA SER A 127 -20.74 3.50 -13.47
C SER A 127 -22.17 3.19 -13.92
N GLY A 128 -23.18 3.42 -13.07
CA GLY A 128 -24.58 3.28 -13.44
C GLY A 128 -25.05 4.26 -14.54
N HIS A 129 -24.42 5.44 -14.63
CA HIS A 129 -24.70 6.46 -15.67
C HIS A 129 -23.82 6.32 -16.93
N ALA A 130 -22.94 5.31 -17.00
CA ALA A 130 -22.08 5.08 -18.16
C ALA A 130 -22.76 4.26 -19.28
N ASN A 131 -24.08 4.03 -19.16
CA ASN A 131 -24.94 3.39 -20.16
C ASN A 131 -25.61 4.40 -21.08
#